data_AF-A0A7W7JYL0-F1
#
_entry.id   AF-A0A7W7JYL0-F1
#
_cell.length_a   1.000
_cell.length_b   1.000
_cell.length_c   1.000
_cell.angle_alpha   90.00
_cell.angle_beta   90.00
_cell.angle_gamma   90.00
#
_symmetry.space_group_name_H-M   'P 1'
#
loop_
_entity.id
_entity.type
_entity.pdbx_description
1 polymer ?
#
loop_
_entity_poly.entity_id
_entity_poly.type
_entity_poly.pdbx_seq_one_letter_code
_entity_poly.pdbx_strand_id
1 'polypeptide(L)'
;MAITDLDWPEQKKAEYRAGWERQLVREIGPQHILRGLTGELVARRFDRDDALFKLSDGRLAEVHLTWAQGEEPDPAWPATGVFNSLEEWASESMIEQHREWIA
;
A
#
# COMPACT_ATOMS: atom_id res chain seq x y z
N MET A 1 -10.84 2.81 1.03
CA MET A 1 -11.52 3.79 0.18
C MET A 1 -10.57 4.22 -0.94
N ALA A 2 -11.06 4.26 -2.19
CA ALA A 2 -10.24 4.70 -3.31
C ALA A 2 -9.98 6.20 -3.22
N ILE A 3 -8.78 6.65 -3.59
CA ILE A 3 -8.42 8.07 -3.52
C ILE A 3 -9.24 8.91 -4.51
N THR A 4 -9.69 8.29 -5.61
CA THR A 4 -10.58 8.93 -6.60
C THR A 4 -11.92 9.35 -6.01
N ASP A 5 -12.42 8.59 -5.03
CA ASP A 5 -13.77 8.75 -4.46
C ASP A 5 -13.82 9.83 -3.36
N LEU A 6 -12.66 10.39 -3.00
CA LEU A 6 -12.57 11.49 -2.05
C LEU A 6 -13.17 12.76 -2.65
N ASP A 7 -14.00 13.46 -1.88
CA ASP A 7 -14.52 14.79 -2.23
C ASP A 7 -13.49 15.89 -1.96
N TRP A 8 -12.29 15.72 -2.51
CA TRP A 8 -11.18 16.67 -2.46
C TRP A 8 -10.88 17.21 -3.85
N PRO A 9 -10.37 18.45 -3.97
CA PRO A 9 -9.84 18.92 -5.24
C PRO A 9 -8.74 18.00 -5.79
N GLU A 10 -8.65 17.86 -7.10
CA GLU A 10 -7.67 16.97 -7.76
C GLU A 10 -6.22 17.28 -7.35
N GLN A 11 -5.88 18.55 -7.18
CA GLN A 11 -4.56 18.95 -6.67
C GLN A 11 -4.29 18.35 -5.28
N LYS A 12 -5.27 18.41 -4.38
CA LYS A 12 -5.14 17.86 -3.02
C LYS A 12 -5.03 16.33 -3.06
N LYS A 13 -5.75 15.65 -3.96
CA LYS A 13 -5.57 14.21 -4.17
C LYS A 13 -4.17 13.88 -4.67
N ALA A 14 -3.63 14.66 -5.62
CA ALA A 14 -2.29 14.45 -6.16
C ALA A 14 -1.20 14.65 -5.10
N GLU A 15 -1.27 15.73 -4.32
CA GLU A 15 -0.36 15.99 -3.19
C GLU A 15 -0.42 14.87 -2.14
N TYR A 16 -1.63 14.37 -1.88
CA TYR A 16 -1.86 13.28 -0.95
C TYR A 16 -1.24 11.96 -1.44
N ARG A 17 -1.50 11.56 -2.69
CA ARG A 17 -0.87 10.37 -3.30
C ARG A 17 0.64 10.48 -3.23
N ALA A 18 1.20 11.60 -3.68
CA ALA A 18 2.64 11.81 -3.68
C ALA A 18 3.28 11.70 -2.28
N GLY A 19 2.56 12.05 -1.21
CA GLY A 19 3.02 11.85 0.17
C GLY A 19 3.21 10.37 0.52
N TRP A 20 2.21 9.55 0.22
CA TRP A 20 2.23 8.11 0.46
C TRP A 20 3.23 7.38 -0.41
N GLU A 21 3.31 7.75 -1.69
CA GLU A 21 4.24 7.14 -2.66
C GLU A 21 5.70 7.42 -2.27
N ARG A 22 5.99 8.64 -1.78
CA ARG A 22 7.30 8.96 -1.20
C ARG A 22 7.58 8.14 0.05
N GLN A 23 6.58 7.95 0.92
CA GLN A 23 6.76 7.17 2.13
C GLN A 23 7.03 5.70 1.83
N LEU A 24 6.29 5.11 0.87
CA LEU A 24 6.55 3.77 0.35
C LEU A 24 8.01 3.60 -0.10
N VAL A 25 8.50 4.49 -0.96
CA VAL A 25 9.89 4.42 -1.46
C VAL A 25 10.91 4.60 -0.33
N ARG A 26 10.61 5.45 0.66
CA ARG A 26 11.50 5.72 1.79
C ARG A 26 11.70 4.53 2.70
N GLU A 27 10.65 3.76 2.97
CA GLU A 27 10.67 2.64 3.92
C GLU A 27 11.22 1.34 3.31
N ILE A 28 11.20 1.20 1.98
CA ILE A 28 11.63 -0.03 1.32
C ILE A 28 13.14 -0.26 1.48
N GLY A 29 13.48 -1.20 2.36
CA GLY A 29 14.85 -1.69 2.54
C GLY A 29 15.41 -2.43 1.32
N PRO A 30 16.74 -2.64 1.27
CA PRO A 30 17.42 -3.24 0.12
C PRO A 30 17.04 -4.70 -0.17
N GLN A 31 16.49 -5.41 0.82
CA GLN A 31 16.09 -6.81 0.71
C GLN A 31 14.56 -6.98 0.62
N HIS A 32 13.81 -5.89 0.66
CA HIS A 32 12.35 -5.92 0.64
C HIS A 32 11.81 -6.32 -0.74
N ILE A 33 10.68 -7.03 -0.78
CA ILE A 33 10.08 -7.54 -2.03
C ILE A 33 9.74 -6.46 -3.06
N LEU A 34 9.46 -5.24 -2.59
CA LEU A 34 9.17 -4.08 -3.44
C LEU A 34 10.42 -3.28 -3.85
N ARG A 35 11.63 -3.76 -3.54
CA ARG A 35 12.87 -3.05 -3.87
C ARG A 35 12.98 -2.81 -5.38
N GLY A 36 13.16 -1.54 -5.74
CA GLY A 36 13.28 -1.11 -7.15
C GLY A 36 11.95 -0.88 -7.87
N LEU A 37 10.81 -1.08 -7.19
CA LEU A 37 9.49 -0.77 -7.71
C LEU A 37 9.01 0.59 -7.18
N THR A 38 8.28 1.31 -8.01
CA THR A 38 7.46 2.45 -7.57
C THR A 38 5.99 2.04 -7.54
N GLY A 39 5.19 2.73 -6.75
CA GLY A 39 3.75 2.48 -6.64
C GLY A 39 2.96 3.76 -6.79
N GLU A 40 1.82 3.71 -7.47
CA GLU A 40 0.79 4.75 -7.45
C GLU A 40 -0.22 4.41 -6.34
N LEU A 41 -0.51 5.34 -5.42
CA LEU A 41 -1.49 5.10 -4.36
C LEU A 41 -2.89 4.99 -4.98
N VAL A 42 -3.55 3.83 -4.89
CA VAL A 42 -4.89 3.58 -5.44
C VAL A 42 -5.97 3.79 -4.37
N ALA A 43 -5.78 3.18 -3.21
CA ALA A 43 -6.73 3.22 -2.11
C ALA A 43 -5.98 3.21 -0.78
N ARG A 44 -6.64 3.67 0.27
CA ARG A 44 -6.15 3.48 1.64
C ARG A 44 -7.26 3.09 2.60
N ARG A 45 -6.84 2.48 3.70
CA ARG A 45 -7.61 2.40 4.94
C ARG A 45 -7.40 3.67 5.74
N PHE A 46 -8.46 4.24 6.29
CA PHE A 46 -8.37 5.48 7.10
C PHE A 46 -8.25 5.19 8.60
N ASP A 47 -8.57 3.96 9.01
CA ASP A 47 -8.45 3.45 10.37
C ASP A 47 -7.07 2.87 10.68
N ARG A 48 -6.26 2.60 9.65
CA ARG A 48 -4.91 2.02 9.75
C ARG A 48 -3.98 2.61 8.69
N ASP A 49 -2.70 2.26 8.80
CA ASP A 49 -1.64 2.67 7.88
C ASP A 49 -1.50 1.73 6.66
N ASP A 50 -2.56 0.99 6.34
CA ASP A 50 -2.64 0.15 5.15
C ASP A 50 -3.05 0.94 3.91
N ALA A 51 -2.30 0.74 2.82
CA ALA A 51 -2.57 1.33 1.52
C ALA A 51 -2.39 0.31 0.38
N LEU A 52 -3.24 0.44 -0.62
CA LEU A 52 -3.14 -0.31 -1.87
C LEU A 52 -2.43 0.55 -2.91
N PHE A 53 -1.33 0.02 -3.45
CA PHE A 53 -0.53 0.63 -4.49
C PHE A 53 -0.63 -0.17 -5.79
N LYS A 54 -0.63 0.53 -6.92
CA LYS A 54 -0.40 -0.06 -8.23
C LYS A 54 1.08 0.06 -8.57
N LEU A 55 1.76 -1.08 -8.66
CA LEU A 55 3.19 -1.14 -8.89
C LEU A 55 3.54 -0.83 -10.35
N SER A 56 4.77 -0.37 -10.58
CA SER A 56 5.30 -0.05 -11.90
C SER A 56 5.35 -1.25 -12.86
N ASP A 57 5.31 -2.47 -12.35
CA ASP A 57 5.26 -3.72 -13.12
C ASP A 57 3.83 -4.20 -13.44
N GLY A 58 2.81 -3.44 -13.01
CA GLY A 58 1.40 -3.72 -13.26
C GLY A 58 0.68 -4.49 -12.15
N ARG A 59 1.41 -5.05 -11.17
CA ARG A 59 0.81 -5.73 -10.01
C ARG A 59 0.24 -4.73 -9.00
N LEU A 60 -0.46 -5.24 -8.00
CA LEU A 60 -0.92 -4.48 -6.84
C LEU A 60 -0.14 -4.90 -5.59
N ALA A 61 0.11 -3.95 -4.70
CA ALA A 61 0.64 -4.22 -3.37
C ALA A 61 -0.25 -3.58 -2.31
N GLU A 62 -0.79 -4.38 -1.39
CA GLU A 62 -1.28 -3.87 -0.12
C GLU A 62 -0.10 -3.78 0.84
N VAL A 63 0.14 -2.60 1.39
CA VAL A 63 1.31 -2.30 2.21
C VAL A 63 0.86 -1.64 3.51
N HIS A 64 1.29 -2.21 4.63
CA HIS A 64 1.20 -1.59 5.95
C HIS A 64 2.45 -0.74 6.18
N LEU A 65 2.34 0.57 5.95
CA LEU A 65 3.47 1.49 6.16
C LEU A 65 3.77 1.65 7.64
N THR A 66 5.06 1.72 7.96
CA THR A 66 5.60 1.88 9.31
C THR A 66 5.74 3.35 9.73
N TRP A 67 5.71 4.26 8.76
CA TRP A 67 6.04 5.68 8.88
C TRP A 67 7.47 5.95 9.36
N ALA A 68 8.38 4.98 9.14
CA ALA A 68 9.78 5.13 9.50
C ALA A 68 10.43 6.34 8.80
N GLN A 69 11.41 6.93 9.48
CA GLN A 69 12.17 8.05 8.95
C GLN A 69 13.31 7.61 8.01
N GLY A 70 13.34 6.36 7.58
CA GLY A 70 14.34 5.79 6.68
C GLY A 70 13.93 4.41 6.19
N GLU A 71 14.85 3.71 5.54
CA GLU A 71 14.65 2.34 5.08
C GLU A 71 14.47 1.40 6.29
N GLU A 72 13.54 0.46 6.18
CA GLU A 72 13.38 -0.62 7.14
C GLU A 72 14.49 -1.67 6.95
N PRO A 73 15.22 -2.06 8.01
CA PRO A 73 16.30 -3.04 7.91
C PRO A 73 15.80 -4.47 7.77
N ASP A 74 14.58 -4.75 8.29
CA ASP A 74 13.96 -6.06 8.19
C ASP A 74 13.20 -6.17 6.85
N PRO A 75 13.51 -7.15 5.98
CA PRO A 75 12.81 -7.33 4.72
C PRO A 75 11.33 -7.71 4.86
N ALA A 76 10.86 -8.07 6.05
CA ALA A 76 9.43 -8.26 6.32
C ALA A 76 8.65 -6.93 6.44
N TRP A 77 9.36 -5.81 6.61
CA TRP A 77 8.78 -4.48 6.73
C TRP A 77 9.17 -3.57 5.55
N PRO A 78 8.24 -2.70 5.09
CA PRO A 78 6.83 -2.64 5.47
C PRO A 78 6.04 -3.90 5.07
N ALA A 79 5.11 -4.37 5.91
CA ALA A 79 4.40 -5.61 5.64
C ALA A 79 3.61 -5.50 4.33
N THR A 80 3.86 -6.44 3.41
CA THR A 80 3.41 -6.32 2.02
C THR A 80 2.76 -7.61 1.52
N GLY A 81 1.53 -7.50 1.01
CA GLY A 81 0.88 -8.52 0.17
C GLY A 81 0.87 -8.08 -1.29
N VAL A 82 1.29 -8.94 -2.22
CA VAL A 82 1.33 -8.64 -3.67
C VAL A 82 0.30 -9.48 -4.41
N PHE A 83 -0.48 -8.84 -5.27
CA PHE A 83 -1.59 -9.43 -6.02
C PHE A 83 -1.46 -9.08 -7.51
N ASN A 84 -1.90 -9.98 -8.39
CA ASN A 84 -1.84 -9.77 -9.85
C ASN A 84 -3.03 -8.96 -10.37
N SER A 85 -4.11 -8.85 -9.60
CA SER A 85 -5.31 -8.11 -10.00
C SER A 85 -6.11 -7.57 -8.81
N LEU A 86 -6.99 -6.60 -9.08
CA LEU A 86 -7.93 -6.09 -8.08
C LEU A 86 -8.89 -7.17 -7.59
N GLU A 87 -9.24 -8.14 -8.45
CA GLU A 87 -10.12 -9.25 -8.09
C GLU A 87 -9.44 -10.19 -7.09
N GLU A 88 -8.19 -10.56 -7.33
CA GLU A 88 -7.38 -11.38 -6.43
C GLU A 88 -7.19 -10.68 -5.08
N TRP A 89 -6.83 -9.40 -5.09
CA TRP A 89 -6.76 -8.60 -3.87
C TRP A 89 -8.12 -8.57 -3.13
N ALA A 90 -9.23 -8.36 -3.85
CA ALA A 90 -10.55 -8.33 -3.24
C ALA A 90 -10.98 -9.69 -2.66
N SER A 91 -10.57 -10.80 -3.28
CA SER A 91 -10.87 -12.14 -2.79
C SER A 91 -9.99 -12.58 -1.63
N GLU A 92 -8.72 -12.16 -1.61
CA GLU A 92 -7.75 -12.62 -0.62
C GLU A 92 -7.65 -11.64 0.56
N SER A 93 -7.42 -10.34 0.31
CA SER A 93 -7.29 -9.35 1.38
C SER A 93 -8.64 -8.96 2.01
N MET A 94 -9.68 -8.79 1.18
CA MET A 94 -11.00 -8.36 1.66
C MET A 94 -11.81 -9.47 2.35
N ILE A 95 -11.47 -10.75 2.12
CA ILE A 95 -12.12 -11.91 2.77
C ILE A 95 -11.32 -12.40 3.99
N GLU A 96 -9.99 -12.38 3.96
CA GLU A 96 -9.17 -12.89 5.08
C GLU A 96 -9.26 -11.96 6.32
N GLN A 97 -9.39 -10.64 6.14
CA GLN A 97 -9.56 -9.70 7.26
C GLN A 97 -10.93 -9.80 7.98
N HIS A 98 -11.86 -10.65 7.51
CA HIS A 98 -13.12 -10.96 8.22
C HIS A 98 -13.14 -12.36 8.86
N ARG A 99 -12.04 -13.13 8.79
CA ARG A 99 -11.97 -14.49 9.36
C ARG A 99 -11.16 -14.63 10.66
N GLU A 100 -10.34 -13.65 11.04
CA GLU A 100 -9.57 -13.73 12.29
C GLU A 100 -10.26 -13.02 13.47
N TRP A 101 -11.42 -13.53 13.90
CA TRP A 101 -11.98 -13.29 15.25
C TRP A 101 -12.65 -14.55 15.83
N ILE A 102 -12.19 -15.75 15.44
CA ILE A 102 -12.53 -17.01 16.14
C ILE A 102 -11.33 -17.97 16.06
N ALA A 103 -10.42 -17.87 17.03
CA ALA A 103 -9.57 -18.99 17.48
C ALA A 103 -9.23 -18.80 18.96
#